data_AF-I3R9P4-F1
#
_entry.id   AF-I3R9P4-F1
#
_cell.length_a   1.000
_cell.length_b   1.000
_cell.length_c   1.000
_cell.angle_alpha   90.00
_cell.angle_beta   90.00
_cell.angle_gamma   90.00
#
_symmetry.space_group_name_H-M   'P 1'
#
loop_
_entity.id
_entity.type
_entity.pdbx_description
1 polymer ?
#
loop_
_entity_poly.entity_id
_entity_poly.type
_entity_poly.pdbx_seq_one_letter_code
_entity_poly.pdbx_strand_id
1 'polypeptide(L)'
;MKQNRREYLRNASVLFTSIAGASVTVSGAESPPQWDSDTTYTGGDRVVHEGYIWEAKWWTHGTEPSTKTGNPWKQIREEGGGSGEELKAVIEMSATTVTVDEDVTLDASKSTGDIDTYEWTVDDRDPITGVETTVSFDTTGDHTVTLTVTNTDEDTATAEKTVTVESDGGGSGDLTPETTIKEFFPKYEDRYIPDIFLDFMPGENDGGHGSHGGHSTTTVKWTDAEKAADFNVDLDAIRNNVSDGSLTFDSLGTQALDWAKQFRSKGLPDHAIAQLLPRLMLLPDKTEDPTFQGPGRAEAWDETAGPVPASNDPSLFYQEQWPTDARNEKEEEVKERDRVYFQAKNDPAWSDDFEYIDNYDSALLDTLQNDTHPATGDPLGGDRFTANAPMEANAEIHGSDWFWHQVLLFKNTSPVPYHLDGAVIWWLGPANFGKTMSAGAYNNEQRPRPGYGHPQRDIIEITLEDKHVPEDYADIDSTLSAYAVRLAYHDSPYNMRTAYPGQYWSIEVSVGEPLTNKFDTPEKRQRVVDMIAETAHVELETDMDLNDDVVDAIELYNRVGN
;
A
#
# COMPACT_ATOMS: atom_id res chain seq x y z
N MET A 1 39.59 42.78 -12.87
CA MET A 1 38.22 42.54 -13.35
C MET A 1 38.28 41.50 -14.46
N LYS A 2 37.99 40.24 -14.11
CA LYS A 2 37.64 39.16 -15.04
C LYS A 2 36.51 38.41 -14.33
N GLN A 3 35.26 38.68 -14.72
CA GLN A 3 34.11 37.93 -14.23
C GLN A 3 34.12 36.57 -14.95
N ASN A 4 34.17 35.49 -14.18
CA ASN A 4 34.04 34.13 -14.68
C ASN A 4 32.55 33.88 -15.01
N ARG A 5 32.23 33.78 -16.30
CA ARG A 5 30.95 33.28 -16.83
C ARG A 5 30.80 31.77 -16.58
N ARG A 6 30.70 31.35 -15.32
CA ARG A 6 30.40 29.95 -14.93
C ARG A 6 29.02 29.78 -14.28
N GLU A 7 28.19 30.82 -14.32
CA GLU A 7 26.84 30.82 -13.72
C GLU A 7 25.68 30.60 -14.72
N TYR A 8 25.93 30.27 -15.98
CA TYR A 8 24.87 30.19 -17.00
C TYR A 8 24.40 28.79 -17.42
N LEU A 9 24.91 27.70 -16.83
CA LEU A 9 24.60 26.33 -17.32
C LEU A 9 24.13 25.33 -16.25
N ARG A 10 23.61 25.76 -15.09
CA ARG A 10 23.12 24.81 -14.06
C ARG A 10 21.81 25.18 -13.35
N ASN A 11 21.02 26.13 -13.87
CA ASN A 11 19.69 26.40 -13.32
C ASN A 11 18.61 25.99 -14.32
N ALA A 12 18.17 24.73 -14.23
CA ALA A 12 16.87 24.28 -14.73
C ALA A 12 16.42 23.03 -13.94
N SER A 13 16.31 23.16 -12.61
CA SER A 13 15.42 22.37 -11.76
C SER A 13 15.17 23.19 -10.50
N VAL A 14 14.19 24.09 -10.56
CA VAL A 14 13.62 24.72 -9.37
C VAL A 14 12.12 24.46 -9.44
N LEU A 15 11.66 23.60 -8.52
CA LEU A 15 10.24 23.45 -8.16
C LEU A 15 9.66 24.82 -7.78
N PHE A 16 8.45 25.12 -8.25
CA PHE A 16 7.59 26.13 -7.64
C PHE A 16 6.19 25.57 -7.45
N THR A 17 5.80 25.43 -6.19
CA THR A 17 4.42 25.26 -5.75
C THR A 17 3.79 26.63 -5.53
N SER A 18 2.50 26.74 -5.90
CA SER A 18 1.43 27.65 -5.40
C SER A 18 0.89 28.79 -6.30
N ILE A 19 -0.30 28.50 -6.85
CA ILE A 19 -1.59 29.22 -6.96
C ILE A 19 -1.66 30.67 -7.49
N ALA A 20 -2.60 30.83 -8.45
CA ALA A 20 -3.37 32.01 -8.89
C ALA A 20 -2.87 32.78 -10.12
N GLY A 21 -3.44 32.41 -11.28
CA GLY A 21 -3.99 33.35 -12.26
C GLY A 21 -3.01 34.35 -12.89
N ALA A 22 -2.12 33.88 -13.75
CA ALA A 22 -1.53 34.69 -14.82
C ALA A 22 -1.03 33.76 -15.92
N SER A 23 -1.33 34.08 -17.19
CA SER A 23 -0.78 33.38 -18.34
C SER A 23 0.75 33.37 -18.27
N VAL A 24 1.35 32.21 -18.01
CA VAL A 24 2.80 32.01 -18.13
C VAL A 24 3.09 31.80 -19.61
N THR A 25 3.76 32.76 -20.22
CA THR A 25 4.44 32.56 -21.49
C THR A 25 5.57 31.56 -21.27
N VAL A 26 5.52 30.43 -21.97
CA VAL A 26 6.61 29.44 -22.04
C VAL A 26 7.89 30.17 -22.45
N SER A 27 8.93 30.01 -21.63
CA SER A 27 10.30 30.44 -21.95
C SER A 27 10.80 29.58 -23.11
N GLY A 28 10.85 30.13 -24.32
CA GLY A 28 11.48 29.46 -25.46
C GLY A 28 12.92 29.08 -25.14
N ALA A 29 13.31 27.86 -25.50
CA ALA A 29 14.69 27.37 -25.37
C ALA A 29 15.66 28.37 -26.02
N GLU A 30 16.57 28.96 -25.24
CA GLU A 30 17.59 29.86 -25.77
C GLU A 30 18.55 29.07 -26.67
N SER A 31 18.78 29.56 -27.89
CA SER A 31 19.76 28.99 -28.83
C SER A 31 21.15 28.88 -28.18
N PRO A 32 21.93 27.79 -28.42
CA PRO A 32 23.26 27.63 -27.85
C PRO A 32 24.19 28.82 -28.18
N PRO A 33 25.24 29.08 -27.36
CA PRO A 33 26.17 30.16 -27.65
C PRO A 33 26.96 29.91 -28.95
N GLN A 34 27.41 30.99 -29.60
CA GLN A 34 28.36 30.89 -30.71
C GLN A 34 29.66 30.20 -30.26
N TRP A 35 30.22 29.38 -31.14
CA TRP A 35 31.49 28.69 -30.89
C TRP A 35 32.62 29.71 -30.66
N ASP A 36 33.42 29.47 -29.62
CA ASP A 36 34.52 30.31 -29.19
C ASP A 36 35.79 29.44 -29.11
N SER A 37 36.81 29.82 -29.89
CA SER A 37 38.08 29.10 -29.96
C SER A 37 38.84 29.03 -28.62
N ASP A 38 38.62 29.99 -27.73
CA ASP A 38 39.30 30.04 -26.43
C ASP A 38 38.57 29.24 -25.34
N THR A 39 37.36 28.73 -25.63
CA THR A 39 36.55 27.94 -24.70
C THR A 39 36.87 26.45 -24.80
N THR A 40 36.92 25.79 -23.64
CA THR A 40 37.02 24.34 -23.54
C THR A 40 35.63 23.74 -23.51
N TYR A 41 35.37 22.77 -24.39
CA TYR A 41 34.11 22.04 -24.49
C TYR A 41 34.30 20.58 -24.11
N THR A 42 33.31 19.98 -23.49
CA THR A 42 33.21 18.57 -23.09
C THR A 42 32.07 17.87 -23.84
N GLY A 43 32.02 16.54 -23.77
CA GLY A 43 30.99 15.76 -24.47
C GLY A 43 29.58 16.23 -24.13
N GLY A 44 28.75 16.50 -25.14
CA GLY A 44 27.38 17.02 -25.00
C GLY A 44 27.25 18.55 -25.10
N ASP A 45 28.36 19.31 -25.02
CA ASP A 45 28.27 20.77 -25.16
C ASP A 45 27.85 21.17 -26.58
N ARG A 46 26.85 22.05 -26.69
CA ARG A 46 26.31 22.55 -27.96
C ARG A 46 26.75 23.99 -28.24
N VAL A 47 27.07 24.27 -29.50
CA VAL A 47 27.45 25.61 -29.99
C VAL A 47 26.84 25.88 -31.35
N VAL A 48 26.66 27.15 -31.67
CA VAL A 48 26.37 27.58 -33.03
C VAL A 48 27.69 27.86 -33.77
N HIS A 49 27.83 27.32 -34.98
CA HIS A 49 28.92 27.65 -35.89
C HIS A 49 28.47 27.53 -37.36
N GLU A 50 28.74 28.57 -38.14
CA GLU A 50 28.39 28.67 -39.57
C GLU A 50 26.90 28.41 -39.88
N GLY A 51 26.00 28.84 -38.99
CA GLY A 51 24.56 28.66 -39.17
C GLY A 51 24.09 27.23 -38.93
N TYR A 52 24.85 26.44 -38.17
CA TYR A 52 24.47 25.12 -37.69
C TYR A 52 24.73 25.00 -36.19
N ILE A 53 23.93 24.18 -35.51
CA ILE A 53 24.21 23.72 -34.15
C ILE A 53 25.11 22.49 -34.23
N TRP A 54 26.17 22.50 -33.44
CA TRP A 54 27.17 21.44 -33.34
C TRP A 54 27.29 20.95 -31.89
N GLU A 55 27.45 19.64 -31.71
CA GLU A 55 27.66 19.02 -30.40
C GLU A 55 29.07 18.42 -30.30
N ALA A 56 29.75 18.69 -29.20
CA ALA A 56 31.05 18.08 -28.91
C ALA A 56 30.87 16.61 -28.56
N LYS A 57 31.57 15.71 -29.28
CA LYS A 57 31.54 14.26 -28.99
C LYS A 57 32.41 13.87 -27.79
N TRP A 58 33.42 14.69 -27.49
CA TRP A 58 34.36 14.54 -26.40
C TRP A 58 35.09 15.87 -26.17
N TRP A 59 35.99 15.91 -25.18
CA TRP A 59 36.76 17.10 -24.83
C TRP A 59 37.46 17.74 -26.04
N THR A 60 37.29 19.05 -26.24
CA THR A 60 37.97 19.82 -27.28
C THR A 60 38.23 21.28 -26.87
N HIS A 61 39.32 21.86 -27.39
CA HIS A 61 39.70 23.26 -27.21
C HIS A 61 40.32 23.77 -28.52
N GLY A 62 39.89 24.94 -29.00
CA GLY A 62 40.40 25.57 -30.21
C GLY A 62 40.15 24.84 -31.54
N THR A 63 39.48 23.69 -31.55
CA THR A 63 39.16 22.97 -32.79
C THR A 63 37.80 23.41 -33.32
N GLU A 64 37.77 23.92 -34.55
CA GLU A 64 36.56 24.45 -35.19
C GLU A 64 35.58 23.32 -35.60
N PRO A 65 34.26 23.50 -35.42
CA PRO A 65 33.26 22.54 -35.88
C PRO A 65 33.31 22.35 -37.40
N SER A 66 33.40 21.10 -37.85
CA SER A 66 33.35 20.76 -39.28
C SER A 66 32.94 19.31 -39.51
N THR A 67 32.46 19.00 -40.72
CA THR A 67 32.04 17.64 -41.12
C THR A 67 33.19 16.68 -41.46
N LYS A 68 34.45 17.07 -41.24
CA LYS A 68 35.61 16.22 -41.56
C LYS A 68 35.64 14.99 -40.66
N THR A 69 35.89 13.82 -41.26
CA THR A 69 36.08 12.57 -40.51
C THR A 69 37.15 12.74 -39.44
N GLY A 70 36.81 12.42 -38.18
CA GLY A 70 37.70 12.58 -37.03
C GLY A 70 37.64 13.94 -36.33
N ASN A 71 36.83 14.90 -36.80
CA ASN A 71 36.58 16.16 -36.09
C ASN A 71 35.85 15.89 -34.75
N PRO A 72 36.15 16.61 -33.64
CA PRO A 72 35.51 16.40 -32.34
C PRO A 72 34.03 16.84 -32.30
N TRP A 73 33.56 17.61 -33.28
CA TRP A 73 32.18 18.07 -33.38
C TRP A 73 31.33 17.18 -34.27
N LYS A 74 30.05 17.06 -33.92
CA LYS A 74 28.98 16.46 -34.72
C LYS A 74 28.00 17.55 -35.11
N GLN A 75 27.78 17.74 -36.41
CA GLN A 75 26.74 18.65 -36.89
C GLN A 75 25.38 18.07 -36.51
N ILE A 76 24.54 18.87 -35.88
CA ILE A 76 23.19 18.47 -35.49
C ILE A 76 22.18 18.96 -36.52
N ARG A 77 22.04 20.28 -36.68
CA ARG A 77 21.04 20.91 -37.58
C ARG A 77 21.40 22.34 -37.96
N GLU A 78 20.68 22.94 -38.91
CA GLU A 78 20.77 24.37 -39.24
C GLU A 78 20.23 25.23 -38.09
N GLU A 79 20.93 26.29 -37.74
CA GLU A 79 20.49 27.32 -36.79
C GLU A 79 19.27 28.03 -37.39
N GLY A 80 18.10 27.84 -36.77
CA GLY A 80 16.82 28.34 -37.29
C GLY A 80 16.20 27.46 -38.39
N GLY A 81 16.78 26.31 -38.71
CA GLY A 81 16.25 25.32 -39.65
C GLY A 81 15.24 24.37 -39.01
N GLY A 82 14.12 24.90 -38.50
CA GLY A 82 12.94 24.11 -38.20
C GLY A 82 11.89 24.36 -39.28
N SER A 83 11.85 23.52 -40.31
CA SER A 83 10.75 23.55 -41.27
C SER A 83 9.62 22.65 -40.79
N GLY A 84 8.75 23.13 -39.89
CA GLY A 84 7.47 22.46 -39.63
C GLY A 84 6.94 22.61 -38.22
N GLU A 85 6.21 23.72 -37.98
CA GLU A 85 5.36 23.98 -36.80
C GLU A 85 6.03 23.87 -35.41
N GLU A 86 5.84 24.90 -34.57
CA GLU A 86 6.24 24.84 -33.16
C GLU A 86 5.60 23.61 -32.50
N LEU A 87 6.41 22.85 -31.77
CA LEU A 87 5.97 21.65 -31.07
C LEU A 87 4.85 22.03 -30.10
N LYS A 88 3.70 21.38 -30.22
CA LYS A 88 2.52 21.69 -29.41
C LYS A 88 1.84 20.40 -28.98
N ALA A 89 1.84 20.15 -27.68
CA ALA A 89 1.05 19.09 -27.07
C ALA A 89 -0.44 19.50 -27.01
N VAL A 90 -1.33 18.57 -27.35
CA VAL A 90 -2.78 18.74 -27.22
C VAL A 90 -3.37 17.44 -26.69
N ILE A 91 -4.15 17.53 -25.61
CA ILE A 91 -4.88 16.41 -25.02
C ILE A 91 -6.37 16.52 -25.37
N GLU A 92 -6.90 15.53 -26.09
CA GLU A 92 -8.34 15.25 -26.14
C GLU A 92 -8.67 14.05 -25.24
N MET A 93 -9.85 14.09 -24.62
CA MET A 93 -10.29 13.06 -23.66
C MET A 93 -11.72 12.65 -23.99
N SER A 94 -12.05 11.37 -23.84
CA SER A 94 -13.44 10.89 -24.02
C SER A 94 -14.40 11.52 -23.00
N ALA A 95 -13.93 11.76 -21.78
CA ALA A 95 -14.64 12.44 -20.71
C ALA A 95 -13.65 13.17 -19.78
N THR A 96 -14.13 14.21 -19.10
CA THR A 96 -13.39 14.92 -18.03
C THR A 96 -14.00 14.68 -16.65
N THR A 97 -15.14 13.97 -16.61
CA THR A 97 -15.80 13.54 -15.39
C THR A 97 -16.31 12.14 -15.64
N VAL A 98 -15.90 11.19 -14.82
CA VAL A 98 -16.21 9.76 -14.94
C VAL A 98 -16.48 9.16 -13.57
N THR A 99 -17.04 7.96 -13.49
CA THR A 99 -17.07 7.22 -12.22
C THR A 99 -15.83 6.34 -12.04
N VAL A 100 -15.59 5.88 -10.81
CA VAL A 100 -14.55 4.87 -10.51
C VAL A 100 -14.65 3.69 -11.49
N ASP A 101 -13.50 3.22 -11.96
CA ASP A 101 -13.28 2.18 -12.96
C ASP A 101 -13.85 2.49 -14.35
N GLU A 102 -14.24 3.73 -14.67
CA GLU A 102 -14.67 4.09 -16.02
C GLU A 102 -13.47 4.49 -16.87
N ASP A 103 -13.42 3.91 -18.07
CA ASP A 103 -12.36 4.13 -19.04
C ASP A 103 -12.41 5.55 -19.64
N VAL A 104 -11.29 6.25 -19.53
CA VAL A 104 -11.03 7.51 -20.22
C VAL A 104 -10.02 7.27 -21.34
N THR A 105 -10.44 7.49 -22.58
CA THR A 105 -9.53 7.51 -23.73
C THR A 105 -8.81 8.85 -23.77
N LEU A 106 -7.49 8.80 -23.82
CA LEU A 106 -6.58 9.92 -24.00
C LEU A 106 -6.08 9.93 -25.45
N ASP A 107 -6.23 11.05 -26.15
CA ASP A 107 -5.83 11.20 -27.55
C ASP A 107 -4.93 12.44 -27.74
N ALA A 108 -3.70 12.19 -28.19
CA ALA A 108 -2.70 13.19 -28.54
C ALA A 108 -2.66 13.53 -30.03
N SER A 109 -3.54 12.97 -30.86
CA SER A 109 -3.54 13.10 -32.33
C SER A 109 -3.69 14.53 -32.84
N LYS A 110 -4.11 15.47 -31.97
CA LYS A 110 -4.18 16.90 -32.26
C LYS A 110 -2.89 17.66 -31.97
N SER A 111 -1.88 16.99 -31.42
CA SER A 111 -0.56 17.56 -31.21
C SER A 111 0.10 17.84 -32.56
N THR A 112 0.89 18.92 -32.64
CA THR A 112 1.51 19.39 -33.90
C THR A 112 3.00 19.61 -33.73
N GLY A 113 3.72 19.69 -34.86
CA GLY A 113 5.19 19.71 -34.93
C GLY A 113 5.78 18.35 -35.32
N ASP A 114 7.09 18.31 -35.53
CA ASP A 114 7.83 17.10 -35.90
C ASP A 114 8.02 16.14 -34.70
N ILE A 115 6.93 15.61 -34.17
CA ILE A 115 6.91 14.76 -32.96
C ILE A 115 7.52 13.38 -33.26
N ASP A 116 8.47 12.96 -32.41
CA ASP A 116 9.10 11.63 -32.39
C ASP A 116 8.45 10.71 -31.34
N THR A 117 8.17 11.23 -30.13
CA THR A 117 7.59 10.44 -29.04
C THR A 117 6.42 11.13 -28.35
N TYR A 118 5.53 10.32 -27.79
CA TYR A 118 4.38 10.71 -26.98
C TYR A 118 4.46 9.93 -25.67
N GLU A 119 4.50 10.65 -24.55
CA GLU A 119 4.56 10.08 -23.20
C GLU A 119 3.46 10.69 -22.34
N TRP A 120 2.64 9.84 -21.76
CA TRP A 120 1.56 10.20 -20.83
C TRP A 120 1.99 9.86 -19.42
N THR A 121 1.85 10.80 -18.50
CA THR A 121 1.93 10.55 -17.06
C THR A 121 0.57 10.83 -16.44
N VAL A 122 0.09 9.88 -15.63
CA VAL A 122 -1.20 9.96 -14.95
C VAL A 122 -0.91 9.83 -13.46
N ASP A 123 -1.07 10.94 -12.74
CA ASP A 123 -0.62 11.08 -11.35
C ASP A 123 0.84 10.59 -11.21
N ASP A 124 1.11 9.68 -10.28
CA ASP A 124 2.43 9.10 -10.02
C ASP A 124 2.64 7.70 -10.65
N ARG A 125 1.79 7.30 -11.61
CA ARG A 125 1.87 6.00 -12.30
C ARG A 125 3.01 5.97 -13.32
N ASP A 126 3.46 4.76 -13.67
CA ASP A 126 4.45 4.54 -14.71
C ASP A 126 4.02 5.19 -16.06
N PRO A 127 4.95 5.83 -16.79
CA PRO A 127 4.60 6.51 -18.04
C PRO A 127 4.09 5.57 -19.12
N ILE A 128 3.06 6.01 -19.84
CA ILE A 128 2.48 5.28 -20.96
C ILE A 128 2.89 5.95 -22.26
N THR A 129 3.44 5.20 -23.22
CA THR A 129 3.83 5.76 -24.52
C THR A 129 2.78 5.48 -25.60
N GLY A 130 2.47 6.47 -26.44
CA GLY A 130 1.59 6.29 -27.59
C GLY A 130 0.75 7.51 -27.94
N VAL A 131 0.20 7.53 -29.15
CA VAL A 131 -0.67 8.63 -29.62
C VAL A 131 -2.04 8.58 -28.95
N GLU A 132 -2.56 7.39 -28.71
CA GLU A 132 -3.85 7.13 -28.05
C GLU A 132 -3.65 6.05 -27.00
N THR A 133 -4.28 6.21 -25.83
CA THR A 133 -4.31 5.20 -24.77
C THR A 133 -5.61 5.28 -23.99
N THR A 134 -5.94 4.25 -23.23
CA THR A 134 -7.08 4.25 -22.30
C THR A 134 -6.55 4.11 -20.88
N VAL A 135 -7.11 4.90 -19.97
CA VAL A 135 -6.80 4.84 -18.53
C VAL A 135 -8.11 4.77 -17.75
N SER A 136 -8.13 4.01 -16.66
CA SER A 136 -9.19 4.02 -15.67
C SER A 136 -8.64 4.48 -14.33
N PHE A 137 -9.53 5.01 -13.49
CA PHE A 137 -9.20 5.53 -12.18
C PHE A 137 -9.98 4.76 -11.13
N ASP A 138 -9.27 4.27 -10.12
CA ASP A 138 -9.78 3.49 -9.00
C ASP A 138 -10.08 4.36 -7.77
N THR A 139 -9.62 5.61 -7.78
CA THR A 139 -9.81 6.61 -6.72
C THR A 139 -10.85 7.66 -7.12
N THR A 140 -11.51 8.26 -6.12
CA THR A 140 -12.28 9.47 -6.38
C THR A 140 -11.42 10.71 -6.25
N GLY A 141 -11.85 11.82 -6.86
CA GLY A 141 -11.15 13.09 -6.80
C GLY A 141 -10.61 13.53 -8.16
N ASP A 142 -9.73 14.53 -8.11
CA ASP A 142 -9.15 15.14 -9.31
C ASP A 142 -7.81 14.46 -9.65
N HIS A 143 -7.77 13.78 -10.78
CA HIS A 143 -6.58 13.11 -11.31
C HIS A 143 -5.93 13.95 -12.41
N THR A 144 -4.60 14.06 -12.37
CA THR A 144 -3.84 14.88 -13.32
C THR A 144 -3.25 14.03 -14.43
N VAL A 145 -3.63 14.34 -15.66
CA VAL A 145 -3.09 13.73 -16.88
C VAL A 145 -2.18 14.74 -17.56
N THR A 146 -0.90 14.39 -17.69
CA THR A 146 0.10 15.17 -18.42
C THR A 146 0.55 14.43 -19.67
N LEU A 147 0.61 15.13 -20.78
CA LEU A 147 1.20 14.67 -22.04
C LEU A 147 2.50 15.42 -22.27
N THR A 148 3.58 14.70 -22.50
CA THR A 148 4.85 15.22 -23.02
C THR A 148 5.07 14.68 -24.43
N VAL A 149 5.19 15.60 -25.40
CA VAL A 149 5.64 15.25 -26.76
C VAL A 149 7.08 15.70 -26.94
N THR A 150 7.89 14.85 -27.59
CA THR A 150 9.31 15.15 -27.87
C THR A 150 9.57 15.03 -29.36
N ASN A 151 10.32 15.96 -29.96
CA ASN A 151 10.76 15.86 -31.35
C ASN A 151 12.11 15.13 -31.49
N THR A 152 12.55 14.89 -32.73
CA THR A 152 13.86 14.26 -33.00
C THR A 152 15.08 15.11 -32.58
N ASP A 153 14.87 16.39 -32.26
CA ASP A 153 15.88 17.33 -31.76
C ASP A 153 15.95 17.37 -30.21
N GLU A 154 15.15 16.52 -29.54
CA GLU A 154 14.97 16.46 -28.08
C GLU A 154 14.28 17.70 -27.46
N ASP A 155 13.65 18.54 -28.28
CA ASP A 155 12.77 19.60 -27.79
C ASP A 155 11.44 18.98 -27.33
N THR A 156 10.87 19.51 -26.25
CA THR A 156 9.63 19.01 -25.64
C THR A 156 8.54 20.06 -25.57
N ALA A 157 7.29 19.61 -25.63
CA ALA A 157 6.11 20.42 -25.32
C ALA A 157 5.17 19.61 -24.42
N THR A 158 4.55 20.28 -23.45
CA THR A 158 3.66 19.62 -22.47
C THR A 158 2.25 20.20 -22.49
N ALA A 159 1.28 19.36 -22.16
CA ALA A 159 -0.10 19.73 -21.90
C ALA A 159 -0.61 18.98 -20.67
N GLU A 160 -1.49 19.60 -19.90
CA GLU A 160 -2.05 19.04 -18.68
C GLU A 160 -3.58 19.17 -18.70
N LYS A 161 -4.27 18.14 -18.21
CA LYS A 161 -5.71 18.13 -17.98
C LYS A 161 -6.05 17.37 -16.70
N THR A 162 -7.21 17.69 -16.14
CA THR A 162 -7.76 17.01 -14.97
C THR A 162 -8.95 16.14 -15.36
N VAL A 163 -9.01 14.92 -14.81
CA VAL A 163 -10.21 14.08 -14.78
C VAL A 163 -10.77 14.13 -13.37
N THR A 164 -12.03 14.53 -13.22
CA THR A 164 -12.73 14.40 -11.94
C THR A 164 -13.40 13.04 -11.89
N VAL A 165 -12.97 12.18 -10.98
CA VAL A 165 -13.52 10.85 -10.78
C VAL A 165 -14.48 10.90 -9.61
N GLU A 166 -15.74 10.59 -9.89
CA GLU A 166 -16.78 10.52 -8.88
C GLU A 166 -16.91 9.07 -8.39
N SER A 167 -17.39 8.89 -7.16
CA SER A 167 -17.75 7.57 -6.66
C SER A 167 -18.70 6.89 -7.65
N ASP A 168 -18.48 5.61 -7.98
CA ASP A 168 -19.36 4.80 -8.84
C ASP A 168 -20.69 4.50 -8.13
N GLY A 169 -21.49 5.55 -7.91
CA GLY A 169 -22.76 5.52 -7.20
C GLY A 169 -23.78 4.68 -7.95
N GLY A 170 -23.64 3.36 -7.83
CA GLY A 170 -24.54 2.34 -8.29
C GLY A 170 -25.88 2.50 -7.58
N GLY A 171 -26.81 3.17 -8.28
CA GLY A 171 -28.18 3.40 -7.87
C GLY A 171 -28.33 4.22 -6.59
N SER A 172 -28.70 5.49 -6.74
CA SER A 172 -29.24 6.35 -5.66
C SER A 172 -30.51 5.82 -4.95
N GLY A 173 -30.90 4.56 -5.22
CA GLY A 173 -32.00 3.89 -4.56
C GLY A 173 -31.56 3.33 -3.20
N ASP A 174 -32.49 3.35 -2.24
CA ASP A 174 -32.31 2.62 -0.99
C ASP A 174 -32.06 1.14 -1.29
N LEU A 175 -31.06 0.53 -0.66
CA LEU A 175 -30.85 -0.91 -0.73
C LEU A 175 -32.06 -1.63 -0.11
N THR A 176 -32.67 -2.53 -0.88
CA THR A 176 -33.78 -3.38 -0.43
C THR A 176 -33.40 -4.85 -0.53
N PRO A 177 -34.15 -5.76 0.12
CA PRO A 177 -33.94 -7.21 -0.06
C PRO A 177 -33.97 -7.64 -1.53
N GLU A 178 -34.79 -7.00 -2.36
CA GLU A 178 -34.95 -7.33 -3.79
C GLU A 178 -33.87 -6.73 -4.69
N THR A 179 -33.02 -5.84 -4.16
CA THR A 179 -31.93 -5.25 -4.95
C THR A 179 -30.98 -6.35 -5.40
N THR A 180 -30.73 -6.42 -6.71
CA THR A 180 -29.80 -7.40 -7.30
C THR A 180 -28.34 -6.91 -7.23
N ILE A 181 -27.37 -7.83 -7.29
CA ILE A 181 -25.94 -7.48 -7.37
C ILE A 181 -25.67 -6.56 -8.56
N LYS A 182 -26.31 -6.80 -9.71
CA LYS A 182 -26.16 -5.97 -10.91
C LYS A 182 -26.77 -4.56 -10.77
N GLU A 183 -27.88 -4.42 -10.05
CA GLU A 183 -28.45 -3.11 -9.76
C GLU A 183 -27.62 -2.34 -8.73
N PHE A 184 -27.07 -3.06 -7.75
CA PHE A 184 -26.19 -2.52 -6.73
C PHE A 184 -24.86 -2.03 -7.30
N PHE A 185 -24.19 -2.88 -8.07
CA PHE A 185 -22.89 -2.60 -8.67
C PHE A 185 -22.86 -3.15 -10.12
N PRO A 186 -23.21 -2.33 -11.13
CA PRO A 186 -23.30 -2.78 -12.52
C PRO A 186 -22.03 -3.39 -13.10
N LYS A 187 -20.85 -3.00 -12.59
CA LYS A 187 -19.52 -3.49 -12.99
C LYS A 187 -19.03 -4.68 -12.16
N TYR A 188 -19.93 -5.42 -11.51
CA TYR A 188 -19.57 -6.58 -10.67
C TYR A 188 -18.70 -7.63 -11.37
N GLU A 189 -18.82 -7.78 -12.69
CA GLU A 189 -18.00 -8.72 -13.48
C GLU A 189 -16.54 -8.26 -13.58
N ASP A 190 -16.30 -6.95 -13.71
CA ASP A 190 -14.96 -6.37 -13.85
C ASP A 190 -14.12 -6.57 -12.59
N ARG A 191 -14.78 -6.86 -11.46
CA ARG A 191 -14.16 -7.11 -10.16
C ARG A 191 -14.30 -8.55 -9.66
N TYR A 192 -14.60 -9.50 -10.56
CA TYR A 192 -14.65 -10.93 -10.27
C TYR A 192 -15.64 -11.33 -9.17
N ILE A 193 -16.67 -10.52 -8.89
CA ILE A 193 -17.62 -10.77 -7.80
C ILE A 193 -18.23 -12.19 -7.86
N PRO A 194 -18.67 -12.71 -9.03
CA PRO A 194 -19.20 -14.07 -9.12
C PRO A 194 -18.20 -15.15 -8.69
N ASP A 195 -16.94 -15.03 -9.12
CA ASP A 195 -15.89 -16.01 -8.80
C ASP A 195 -15.59 -16.01 -7.30
N ILE A 196 -15.52 -14.83 -6.67
CA ILE A 196 -15.32 -14.70 -5.22
C ILE A 196 -16.45 -15.38 -4.42
N PHE A 197 -17.70 -15.30 -4.88
CA PHE A 197 -18.80 -16.02 -4.23
C PHE A 197 -18.67 -17.55 -4.37
N LEU A 198 -18.33 -18.02 -5.57
CA LEU A 198 -18.36 -19.45 -5.91
C LEU A 198 -17.14 -20.22 -5.38
N ASP A 199 -15.97 -19.59 -5.33
CA ASP A 199 -14.73 -20.22 -4.85
C ASP A 199 -14.73 -20.41 -3.32
N PHE A 200 -15.50 -19.59 -2.61
CA PHE A 200 -15.55 -19.56 -1.14
C PHE A 200 -16.92 -19.96 -0.58
N MET A 201 -17.61 -20.88 -1.26
CA MET A 201 -18.92 -21.36 -0.83
C MET A 201 -18.87 -21.99 0.57
N PRO A 202 -19.81 -21.64 1.46
CA PRO A 202 -19.92 -22.25 2.79
C PRO A 202 -19.95 -23.77 2.75
N GLY A 203 -18.97 -24.40 3.40
CA GLY A 203 -18.85 -25.85 3.53
C GLY A 203 -18.19 -26.59 2.35
N GLU A 204 -17.86 -25.90 1.25
CA GLU A 204 -17.18 -26.50 0.09
C GLU A 204 -15.66 -26.32 0.14
N ASN A 205 -15.15 -25.42 0.97
CA ASN A 205 -13.73 -25.16 1.11
C ASN A 205 -13.09 -26.15 2.12
N ASP A 206 -12.78 -27.36 1.66
CA ASP A 206 -12.10 -28.40 2.45
C ASP A 206 -10.57 -28.36 2.32
N GLY A 207 -10.03 -27.75 1.25
CA GLY A 207 -8.64 -27.84 0.81
C GLY A 207 -7.60 -26.88 1.38
N GLY A 208 -7.94 -25.98 2.32
CA GLY A 208 -6.97 -25.06 2.91
C GLY A 208 -5.90 -25.78 3.76
N HIS A 209 -4.61 -25.51 3.50
CA HIS A 209 -3.42 -26.11 4.13
C HIS A 209 -3.25 -25.87 5.66
N GLY A 210 -4.26 -25.34 6.37
CA GLY A 210 -4.21 -24.93 7.78
C GLY A 210 -4.15 -26.06 8.83
N SER A 211 -3.60 -27.23 8.48
CA SER A 211 -3.37 -28.33 9.45
C SER A 211 -1.90 -28.79 9.43
N HIS A 212 -0.96 -27.87 9.34
CA HIS A 212 0.43 -28.14 9.72
C HIS A 212 0.77 -27.37 10.99
N GLY A 213 0.74 -28.08 12.13
CA GLY A 213 1.37 -27.64 13.37
C GLY A 213 0.52 -26.79 14.33
N GLY A 214 -0.40 -27.41 15.07
CA GLY A 214 -0.81 -26.90 16.40
C GLY A 214 -2.19 -26.24 16.52
N HIS A 215 -2.77 -25.68 15.46
CA HIS A 215 -4.11 -25.08 15.55
C HIS A 215 -5.22 -26.13 15.44
N SER A 216 -6.00 -26.29 16.50
CA SER A 216 -7.13 -27.23 16.52
C SER A 216 -8.37 -26.61 15.88
N THR A 217 -9.02 -27.34 14.97
CA THR A 217 -10.34 -27.01 14.38
C THR A 217 -11.46 -26.83 15.40
N THR A 218 -11.21 -27.13 16.68
CA THR A 218 -12.15 -26.97 17.79
C THR A 218 -12.23 -25.55 18.35
N THR A 219 -11.44 -24.60 17.84
CA THR A 219 -11.35 -23.25 18.40
C THR A 219 -12.25 -22.21 17.72
N VAL A 220 -12.58 -22.40 16.43
CA VAL A 220 -13.66 -21.64 15.79
C VAL A 220 -14.99 -22.15 16.34
N LYS A 221 -15.77 -21.25 16.96
CA LYS A 221 -17.05 -21.63 17.60
C LYS A 221 -18.10 -22.03 16.56
N TRP A 222 -17.98 -21.55 15.33
CA TRP A 222 -19.00 -21.74 14.31
C TRP A 222 -18.43 -21.74 12.89
N THR A 223 -18.66 -22.83 12.16
CA THR A 223 -18.22 -22.97 10.77
C THR A 223 -19.05 -22.09 9.83
N ASP A 224 -18.50 -21.75 8.67
CA ASP A 224 -19.23 -20.98 7.65
C ASP A 224 -20.54 -21.64 7.20
N ALA A 225 -20.59 -22.97 7.15
CA ALA A 225 -21.82 -23.71 6.83
C ALA A 225 -22.90 -23.53 7.91
N GLU A 226 -22.50 -23.51 9.18
CA GLU A 226 -23.43 -23.28 10.27
C GLU A 226 -23.87 -21.81 10.34
N LYS A 227 -22.95 -20.86 10.08
CA LYS A 227 -23.25 -19.42 9.91
C LYS A 227 -24.26 -19.20 8.80
N ALA A 228 -24.03 -19.78 7.62
CA ALA A 228 -24.93 -19.68 6.48
C ALA A 228 -26.35 -20.20 6.80
N ALA A 229 -26.44 -21.31 7.53
CA ALA A 229 -27.73 -21.86 7.95
C ALA A 229 -28.48 -20.95 8.93
N ASP A 230 -27.78 -20.35 9.89
CA ASP A 230 -28.41 -19.49 10.91
C ASP A 230 -28.78 -18.11 10.38
N PHE A 231 -27.93 -17.55 9.51
CA PHE A 231 -28.22 -16.30 8.82
C PHE A 231 -29.16 -16.46 7.64
N ASN A 232 -29.65 -17.68 7.35
CA ASN A 232 -30.60 -17.97 6.29
C ASN A 232 -30.07 -17.59 4.89
N VAL A 233 -28.81 -17.90 4.61
CA VAL A 233 -28.18 -17.70 3.30
C VAL A 233 -28.68 -18.77 2.33
N ASP A 234 -29.18 -18.35 1.16
CA ASP A 234 -29.62 -19.25 0.09
C ASP A 234 -28.44 -19.61 -0.83
N LEU A 235 -27.74 -20.67 -0.47
CA LEU A 235 -26.59 -21.18 -1.23
C LEU A 235 -26.94 -21.60 -2.66
N ASP A 236 -28.18 -22.05 -2.90
CA ASP A 236 -28.61 -22.44 -4.24
C ASP A 236 -28.89 -21.21 -5.11
N ALA A 237 -29.46 -20.14 -4.53
CA ALA A 237 -29.60 -18.87 -5.23
C ALA A 237 -28.24 -18.29 -5.62
N ILE A 238 -27.23 -18.33 -4.72
CA ILE A 238 -25.86 -17.88 -5.05
C ILE A 238 -25.33 -18.64 -6.27
N ARG A 239 -25.33 -19.98 -6.23
CA ARG A 239 -24.83 -20.81 -7.33
C ARG A 239 -25.53 -20.55 -8.67
N ASN A 240 -26.83 -20.26 -8.64
CA ASN A 240 -27.63 -20.15 -9.85
C ASN A 240 -27.66 -18.73 -10.44
N ASN A 241 -27.50 -17.69 -9.60
CA ASN A 241 -27.88 -16.32 -9.98
C ASN A 241 -26.73 -15.30 -9.83
N VAL A 242 -25.60 -15.65 -9.19
CA VAL A 242 -24.50 -14.67 -9.03
C VAL A 242 -23.83 -14.33 -10.37
N SER A 243 -23.70 -15.31 -11.27
CA SER A 243 -22.98 -15.13 -12.54
C SER A 243 -23.70 -14.21 -13.54
N ASP A 244 -25.03 -14.14 -13.51
CA ASP A 244 -25.79 -13.21 -14.38
C ASP A 244 -26.19 -11.90 -13.66
N GLY A 245 -25.71 -11.75 -12.41
CA GLY A 245 -25.93 -10.59 -11.56
C GLY A 245 -27.35 -10.48 -10.99
N SER A 246 -28.22 -11.48 -11.19
CA SER A 246 -29.61 -11.48 -10.71
C SER A 246 -29.76 -11.93 -9.25
N LEU A 247 -28.67 -12.33 -8.59
CA LEU A 247 -28.65 -12.62 -7.16
C LEU A 247 -29.12 -11.40 -6.35
N THR A 248 -30.04 -11.59 -5.42
CA THR A 248 -30.62 -10.52 -4.59
C THR A 248 -29.99 -10.48 -3.20
N PHE A 249 -30.07 -9.33 -2.53
CA PHE A 249 -29.66 -9.21 -1.12
C PHE A 249 -30.45 -10.14 -0.18
N ASP A 250 -31.73 -10.42 -0.45
CA ASP A 250 -32.55 -11.38 0.33
C ASP A 250 -31.94 -12.79 0.32
N SER A 251 -31.35 -13.19 -0.81
CA SER A 251 -30.65 -14.47 -0.96
C SER A 251 -29.35 -14.55 -0.16
N LEU A 252 -28.76 -13.39 0.19
CA LEU A 252 -27.55 -13.30 1.03
C LEU A 252 -27.87 -13.39 2.53
N GLY A 253 -29.10 -13.72 2.89
CA GLY A 253 -29.50 -13.91 4.28
C GLY A 253 -29.72 -12.62 5.05
N THR A 254 -29.68 -12.73 6.37
CA THR A 254 -30.17 -11.69 7.30
C THR A 254 -29.16 -10.61 7.64
N GLN A 255 -27.87 -10.81 7.33
CA GLN A 255 -26.77 -9.93 7.76
C GLN A 255 -26.31 -8.95 6.67
N ALA A 256 -26.15 -9.43 5.43
CA ALA A 256 -25.44 -8.72 4.38
C ALA A 256 -26.04 -7.33 4.06
N LEU A 257 -27.37 -7.22 3.99
CA LEU A 257 -28.05 -5.98 3.66
C LEU A 257 -27.83 -4.88 4.69
N ASP A 258 -27.85 -5.22 5.98
CA ASP A 258 -27.69 -4.23 7.05
C ASP A 258 -26.24 -3.74 7.12
N TRP A 259 -25.26 -4.64 6.94
CA TRP A 259 -23.86 -4.25 6.79
C TRP A 259 -23.63 -3.35 5.57
N ALA A 260 -24.15 -3.72 4.40
CA ALA A 260 -24.01 -2.92 3.18
C ALA A 260 -24.64 -1.52 3.34
N LYS A 261 -25.82 -1.42 3.96
CA LYS A 261 -26.45 -0.14 4.29
C LYS A 261 -25.61 0.69 5.25
N GLN A 262 -25.08 0.08 6.30
CA GLN A 262 -24.22 0.76 7.25
C GLN A 262 -22.99 1.32 6.53
N PHE A 263 -22.28 0.50 5.76
CA PHE A 263 -21.05 0.91 5.09
C PHE A 263 -21.30 2.00 4.06
N ARG A 264 -22.34 1.85 3.23
CA ARG A 264 -22.76 2.88 2.27
C ARG A 264 -23.13 4.18 2.98
N SER A 265 -23.83 4.12 4.12
CA SER A 265 -24.18 5.32 4.90
C SER A 265 -22.98 6.04 5.51
N LYS A 266 -21.83 5.36 5.61
CA LYS A 266 -20.56 5.89 6.08
C LYS A 266 -19.61 6.30 4.95
N GLY A 267 -20.03 6.12 3.70
CA GLY A 267 -19.27 6.53 2.52
C GLY A 267 -18.32 5.46 1.97
N LEU A 268 -18.39 4.21 2.43
CA LEU A 268 -17.59 3.14 1.82
C LEU A 268 -18.05 2.93 0.37
N PRO A 269 -17.14 2.87 -0.62
CA PRO A 269 -17.50 2.70 -2.02
C PRO A 269 -18.28 1.40 -2.29
N ASP A 270 -19.21 1.45 -3.25
CA ASP A 270 -20.04 0.30 -3.59
C ASP A 270 -19.23 -0.89 -4.12
N HIS A 271 -18.15 -0.62 -4.87
CA HIS A 271 -17.25 -1.66 -5.35
C HIS A 271 -16.61 -2.43 -4.19
N ALA A 272 -16.19 -1.72 -3.12
CA ALA A 272 -15.62 -2.31 -1.92
C ALA A 272 -16.66 -3.14 -1.17
N ILE A 273 -17.86 -2.57 -0.97
CA ILE A 273 -18.98 -3.30 -0.35
C ILE A 273 -19.29 -4.58 -1.13
N ALA A 274 -19.36 -4.51 -2.46
CA ALA A 274 -19.64 -5.65 -3.34
C ALA A 274 -18.63 -6.79 -3.15
N GLN A 275 -17.33 -6.47 -3.09
CA GLN A 275 -16.26 -7.45 -2.85
C GLN A 275 -16.36 -8.09 -1.45
N LEU A 276 -16.90 -7.37 -0.47
CA LEU A 276 -17.07 -7.87 0.90
C LEU A 276 -18.33 -8.71 1.10
N LEU A 277 -19.34 -8.62 0.23
CA LEU A 277 -20.63 -9.32 0.38
C LEU A 277 -20.52 -10.83 0.70
N PRO A 278 -19.62 -11.61 0.06
CA PRO A 278 -19.47 -13.04 0.39
C PRO A 278 -19.11 -13.30 1.85
N ARG A 279 -18.45 -12.35 2.52
CA ARG A 279 -18.18 -12.45 3.96
C ARG A 279 -19.24 -11.77 4.82
N LEU A 280 -19.81 -10.65 4.37
CA LEU A 280 -20.86 -9.94 5.11
C LEU A 280 -22.11 -10.80 5.33
N MET A 281 -22.42 -11.73 4.43
CA MET A 281 -23.51 -12.70 4.64
C MET A 281 -23.27 -13.66 5.81
N LEU A 282 -22.02 -13.81 6.25
CA LEU A 282 -21.59 -14.71 7.34
C LEU A 282 -21.10 -13.96 8.58
N LEU A 283 -21.11 -12.64 8.58
CA LEU A 283 -20.49 -11.84 9.63
C LEU A 283 -21.49 -11.63 10.80
N PRO A 284 -21.25 -12.21 11.99
CA PRO A 284 -22.12 -12.03 13.14
C PRO A 284 -22.01 -10.63 13.75
N ASP A 285 -23.11 -10.15 14.36
CA ASP A 285 -23.13 -8.95 15.22
C ASP A 285 -22.16 -9.05 16.42
N LYS A 286 -21.88 -10.28 16.88
CA LYS A 286 -20.99 -10.55 18.01
C LYS A 286 -19.70 -11.19 17.54
N THR A 287 -18.59 -10.57 17.94
CA THR A 287 -17.22 -10.97 17.64
C THR A 287 -16.87 -12.34 18.22
N GLU A 288 -16.16 -13.13 17.42
CA GLU A 288 -15.52 -14.38 17.87
C GLU A 288 -14.21 -14.05 18.59
N ASP A 289 -13.91 -14.81 19.65
CA ASP A 289 -12.67 -14.62 20.38
C ASP A 289 -11.49 -15.10 19.51
N PRO A 290 -10.41 -14.32 19.38
CA PRO A 290 -9.24 -14.72 18.60
C PRO A 290 -8.63 -16.02 19.11
N THR A 291 -8.13 -16.82 18.16
CA THR A 291 -7.34 -18.02 18.42
C THR A 291 -5.85 -17.69 18.39
N PHE A 292 -5.03 -18.57 18.99
CA PHE A 292 -3.60 -18.33 19.21
C PHE A 292 -2.79 -19.59 18.91
N GLN A 293 -1.50 -19.44 18.65
CA GLN A 293 -0.56 -20.53 18.44
C GLN A 293 -0.30 -21.32 19.73
N GLY A 294 -0.01 -22.61 19.54
CA GLY A 294 0.34 -23.52 20.63
C GLY A 294 -0.74 -23.59 21.73
N PRO A 295 -0.35 -23.54 23.02
CA PRO A 295 -1.31 -23.56 24.13
C PRO A 295 -2.10 -22.24 24.27
N GLY A 296 -1.67 -21.15 23.62
CA GLY A 296 -2.27 -19.82 23.71
C GLY A 296 -2.52 -19.39 25.16
N ARG A 297 -3.72 -18.87 25.41
CA ARG A 297 -4.17 -18.43 26.75
C ARG A 297 -4.20 -19.53 27.82
N ALA A 298 -4.09 -20.82 27.47
CA ALA A 298 -4.00 -21.87 28.48
C ALA A 298 -2.67 -21.83 29.25
N GLU A 299 -1.63 -21.25 28.64
CA GLU A 299 -0.32 -21.02 29.25
C GLU A 299 0.07 -19.53 29.12
N ALA A 300 -0.89 -18.62 29.27
CA ALA A 300 -0.58 -17.18 29.30
C ALA A 300 -0.15 -16.71 30.69
N TRP A 301 0.54 -15.56 30.72
CA TRP A 301 0.62 -14.74 31.92
C TRP A 301 -0.79 -14.32 32.37
N ASP A 302 -0.96 -14.12 33.68
CA ASP A 302 -2.20 -13.55 34.23
C ASP A 302 -2.30 -12.05 33.89
N GLU A 303 -1.16 -11.39 33.64
CA GLU A 303 -1.05 -9.98 33.31
C GLU A 303 -1.35 -9.70 31.83
N THR A 304 -2.17 -8.70 31.58
CA THR A 304 -2.56 -8.23 30.24
C THR A 304 -2.63 -6.71 30.23
N ALA A 305 -2.53 -6.12 29.03
CA ALA A 305 -2.77 -4.70 28.82
C ALA A 305 -3.99 -4.45 27.91
N GLY A 306 -4.63 -3.30 28.12
CA GLY A 306 -5.78 -2.83 27.36
C GLY A 306 -7.15 -3.29 27.84
N PRO A 307 -8.22 -2.98 27.08
CA PRO A 307 -8.19 -2.30 25.78
C PRO A 307 -7.68 -0.86 25.91
N VAL A 308 -6.67 -0.51 25.11
CA VAL A 308 -6.13 0.85 24.98
C VAL A 308 -6.63 1.40 23.65
N PRO A 309 -7.50 2.42 23.62
CA PRO A 309 -7.88 3.06 22.37
C PRO A 309 -6.69 3.82 21.78
N ALA A 310 -6.58 3.86 20.45
CA ALA A 310 -5.59 4.70 19.78
C ALA A 310 -5.80 6.17 20.18
N SER A 311 -4.72 6.82 20.59
CA SER A 311 -4.76 8.16 21.18
C SER A 311 -4.88 9.29 20.14
N ASN A 312 -4.64 8.97 18.87
CA ASN A 312 -4.63 9.88 17.71
C ASN A 312 -5.63 9.48 16.62
N ASP A 313 -6.54 8.54 16.89
CA ASP A 313 -7.39 8.00 15.83
C ASP A 313 -8.29 9.06 15.18
N PRO A 314 -8.45 9.05 13.84
CA PRO A 314 -9.46 9.88 13.19
C PRO A 314 -10.85 9.36 13.56
N SER A 315 -11.90 10.19 13.47
CA SER A 315 -13.27 9.72 13.77
C SER A 315 -13.81 8.65 12.81
N LEU A 316 -13.19 8.55 11.64
CA LEU A 316 -13.50 7.61 10.59
C LEU A 316 -12.24 7.42 9.75
N PHE A 317 -11.99 6.19 9.34
CA PHE A 317 -10.98 5.84 8.35
C PHE A 317 -11.65 4.97 7.30
N TYR A 318 -11.47 5.31 6.04
CA TYR A 318 -11.89 4.47 4.93
C TYR A 318 -10.82 4.54 3.85
N GLN A 319 -10.51 3.39 3.28
CA GLN A 319 -9.69 3.26 2.10
C GLN A 319 -10.60 3.42 0.88
N GLU A 320 -10.35 4.43 0.07
CA GLU A 320 -11.13 4.66 -1.16
C GLU A 320 -10.81 3.62 -2.22
N GLN A 321 -9.51 3.35 -2.35
CA GLN A 321 -9.02 2.33 -3.27
C GLN A 321 -9.19 0.96 -2.60
N TRP A 322 -10.01 0.12 -3.22
CA TRP A 322 -10.00 -1.32 -2.97
C TRP A 322 -9.56 -1.96 -4.28
N PRO A 323 -8.37 -2.58 -4.34
CA PRO A 323 -7.91 -3.20 -5.57
C PRO A 323 -8.78 -4.39 -5.94
N THR A 324 -8.66 -4.88 -7.17
CA THR A 324 -9.45 -6.03 -7.60
C THR A 324 -8.88 -7.32 -7.03
N ASP A 325 -9.74 -8.31 -6.81
CA ASP A 325 -9.31 -9.66 -6.41
C ASP A 325 -8.87 -10.46 -7.62
N ALA A 326 -8.08 -9.87 -8.52
CA ALA A 326 -7.71 -10.43 -9.81
C ALA A 326 -7.30 -11.91 -9.69
N ARG A 327 -8.14 -12.81 -10.25
CA ARG A 327 -8.18 -14.23 -9.85
C ARG A 327 -7.63 -15.20 -10.87
N ASN A 328 -7.40 -14.78 -12.11
CA ASN A 328 -6.75 -15.70 -13.03
C ASN A 328 -5.23 -15.74 -12.78
N GLU A 329 -4.60 -16.82 -13.26
CA GLU A 329 -3.16 -17.01 -13.13
C GLU A 329 -2.36 -16.14 -14.11
N LYS A 330 -2.95 -15.08 -14.68
CA LYS A 330 -2.18 -14.13 -15.49
C LYS A 330 -1.29 -13.33 -14.56
N GLU A 331 -0.08 -13.06 -15.04
CA GLU A 331 0.98 -12.43 -14.25
C GLU A 331 0.56 -11.06 -13.68
N GLU A 332 -0.08 -10.20 -14.47
CA GLU A 332 -0.50 -8.86 -14.01
C GLU A 332 -1.57 -8.92 -12.92
N GLU A 333 -2.49 -9.89 -13.00
CA GLU A 333 -3.55 -10.09 -12.01
C GLU A 333 -2.98 -10.64 -10.70
N VAL A 334 -2.04 -11.58 -10.80
CA VAL A 334 -1.32 -12.08 -9.63
C VAL A 334 -0.50 -10.97 -8.96
N LYS A 335 0.15 -10.08 -9.73
CA LYS A 335 0.88 -8.93 -9.19
C LYS A 335 -0.03 -7.95 -8.44
N GLU A 336 -1.22 -7.66 -8.96
CA GLU A 336 -2.20 -6.82 -8.27
C GLU A 336 -2.70 -7.47 -6.98
N ARG A 337 -3.09 -8.75 -7.07
CA ARG A 337 -3.61 -9.53 -5.95
C ARG A 337 -2.59 -9.72 -4.83
N ASP A 338 -1.34 -9.99 -5.16
CA ASP A 338 -0.27 -10.31 -4.20
C ASP A 338 0.78 -9.17 -4.16
N ARG A 339 0.31 -7.93 -4.34
CA ARG A 339 1.14 -6.72 -4.48
C ARG A 339 2.17 -6.53 -3.37
N VAL A 340 1.77 -6.75 -2.12
CA VAL A 340 2.66 -6.65 -0.96
C VAL A 340 3.60 -7.85 -0.89
N TYR A 341 3.11 -9.04 -1.22
CA TYR A 341 3.91 -10.26 -1.19
C TYR A 341 5.15 -10.15 -2.09
N PHE A 342 5.04 -9.53 -3.27
CA PHE A 342 6.15 -9.43 -4.22
C PHE A 342 7.22 -8.37 -3.89
N GLN A 343 7.05 -7.57 -2.83
CA GLN A 343 8.00 -6.49 -2.49
C GLN A 343 9.17 -6.92 -1.59
N ALA A 344 9.19 -8.16 -1.10
CA ALA A 344 10.29 -8.64 -0.27
C ALA A 344 11.63 -8.58 -1.02
N LYS A 345 12.66 -8.03 -0.38
CA LYS A 345 14.04 -8.04 -0.91
C LYS A 345 14.77 -9.33 -0.54
N ASN A 346 14.42 -9.89 0.62
CA ASN A 346 14.93 -11.16 1.09
C ASN A 346 13.74 -12.09 1.36
N ASP A 347 13.71 -13.23 0.65
CA ASP A 347 12.83 -14.35 0.94
C ASP A 347 13.69 -15.51 1.49
N PRO A 348 13.86 -15.60 2.82
CA PRO A 348 14.45 -16.77 3.45
C PRO A 348 13.41 -17.90 3.38
N ALA A 349 13.21 -18.46 2.18
CA ALA A 349 12.33 -19.59 1.97
C ALA A 349 12.64 -20.67 3.02
N TRP A 350 11.75 -20.82 4.00
CA TRP A 350 11.79 -21.85 5.04
C TRP A 350 13.04 -21.87 5.94
N SER A 351 13.68 -20.72 6.17
CA SER A 351 14.89 -20.62 7.00
C SER A 351 14.60 -19.95 8.36
N ASP A 352 14.96 -20.64 9.45
CA ASP A 352 14.98 -20.07 10.81
C ASP A 352 16.19 -19.15 11.06
N ASP A 353 17.15 -19.13 10.15
CA ASP A 353 18.36 -18.30 10.22
C ASP A 353 18.02 -16.88 9.73
N PHE A 354 17.40 -16.11 10.62
CA PHE A 354 17.18 -14.67 10.48
C PHE A 354 18.39 -13.92 11.03
N GLU A 355 19.00 -13.07 10.21
CA GLU A 355 20.03 -12.14 10.69
C GLU A 355 19.29 -10.92 11.25
N TYR A 356 19.16 -10.83 12.59
CA TYR A 356 18.65 -9.61 13.22
C TYR A 356 19.57 -8.45 12.87
N ILE A 357 18.99 -7.27 12.71
CA ILE A 357 19.72 -6.13 12.20
C ILE A 357 20.22 -5.32 13.41
N ASP A 358 21.54 -5.30 13.63
CA ASP A 358 22.18 -4.30 14.48
C ASP A 358 22.22 -2.93 13.75
N ASN A 359 21.06 -2.43 13.33
CA ASN A 359 20.91 -1.14 12.64
C ASN A 359 20.37 -0.08 13.61
N TYR A 360 21.29 0.47 14.41
CA TYR A 360 20.99 1.57 15.32
C TYR A 360 20.79 2.92 14.61
N ASP A 361 20.95 2.97 13.28
CA ASP A 361 20.66 4.14 12.45
C ASP A 361 19.24 4.06 11.82
N SER A 362 18.47 3.00 12.08
CA SER A 362 17.10 2.83 11.58
C SER A 362 16.16 3.91 12.12
N ALA A 363 15.28 4.44 11.25
CA ALA A 363 14.26 5.42 11.64
C ALA A 363 13.29 4.87 12.70
N LEU A 364 13.13 3.54 12.79
CA LEU A 364 12.28 2.90 13.80
C LEU A 364 12.69 3.27 15.24
N LEU A 365 13.99 3.44 15.50
CA LEU A 365 14.46 3.79 16.84
C LEU A 365 14.09 5.23 17.21
N ASP A 366 14.13 6.16 16.24
CA ASP A 366 13.68 7.54 16.45
C ASP A 366 12.18 7.56 16.70
N THR A 367 11.40 6.83 15.90
CA THR A 367 9.95 6.68 16.04
C THR A 367 9.55 6.23 17.44
N LEU A 368 10.17 5.16 17.96
CA LEU A 368 9.85 4.63 19.30
C LEU A 368 10.37 5.48 20.46
N GLN A 369 11.33 6.38 20.21
CA GLN A 369 11.85 7.30 21.23
C GLN A 369 11.09 8.63 21.27
N ASN A 370 10.59 9.09 20.13
CA ASN A 370 10.08 10.45 19.95
C ASN A 370 8.62 10.52 19.50
N ASP A 371 7.95 9.38 19.31
CA ASP A 371 6.58 9.28 18.78
C ASP A 371 6.43 9.99 17.42
N THR A 372 7.38 9.75 16.52
CA THR A 372 7.46 10.36 15.18
C THR A 372 7.20 9.35 14.07
N HIS A 373 6.54 9.78 13.01
CA HIS A 373 6.33 8.98 11.81
C HIS A 373 7.67 8.76 11.09
N PRO A 374 8.06 7.52 10.77
CA PRO A 374 9.43 7.20 10.32
C PRO A 374 9.78 7.82 8.96
N ALA A 375 8.82 7.99 8.06
CA ALA A 375 9.07 8.55 6.73
C ALA A 375 9.10 10.08 6.69
N THR A 376 8.28 10.74 7.53
CA THR A 376 8.09 12.20 7.48
C THR A 376 8.78 12.94 8.62
N GLY A 377 9.03 12.26 9.74
CA GLY A 377 9.52 12.86 10.99
C GLY A 377 8.46 13.67 11.74
N ASP A 378 7.22 13.72 11.25
CA ASP A 378 6.13 14.42 11.92
C ASP A 378 5.66 13.65 13.16
N PRO A 379 5.14 14.31 14.21
CA PRO A 379 4.57 13.61 15.36
C PRO A 379 3.39 12.72 14.94
N LEU A 380 3.31 11.50 15.49
CA LEU A 380 2.17 10.60 15.29
C LEU A 380 0.86 11.18 15.84
N GLY A 381 0.94 12.14 16.77
CA GLY A 381 -0.20 12.91 17.26
C GLY A 381 -0.94 12.30 18.46
N GLY A 382 -0.36 11.29 19.11
CA GLY A 382 -0.89 10.62 20.30
C GLY A 382 0.08 10.65 21.48
N ASP A 383 -0.31 10.07 22.62
CA ASP A 383 0.51 10.00 23.84
C ASP A 383 0.90 8.59 24.27
N ARG A 384 0.34 7.56 23.61
CA ARG A 384 0.50 6.12 23.89
C ARG A 384 0.25 5.34 22.59
N PHE A 385 -0.49 4.22 22.65
CA PHE A 385 -0.95 3.49 21.48
C PHE A 385 -1.50 4.46 20.44
N THR A 386 -1.00 4.37 19.22
CA THR A 386 -1.39 5.23 18.11
C THR A 386 -1.78 4.39 16.90
N ALA A 387 -2.65 4.92 16.06
CA ALA A 387 -3.01 4.32 14.79
C ALA A 387 -3.60 5.39 13.87
N ASN A 388 -3.46 5.20 12.56
CA ASN A 388 -4.10 6.09 11.59
C ASN A 388 -5.59 5.73 11.33
N ALA A 389 -6.16 4.81 12.11
CA ALA A 389 -7.57 4.40 12.04
C ALA A 389 -8.17 4.10 13.43
N PRO A 390 -9.51 4.20 13.62
CA PRO A 390 -10.17 3.85 14.87
C PRO A 390 -9.93 2.40 15.32
N MET A 391 -9.16 2.22 16.39
CA MET A 391 -8.96 0.89 16.94
C MET A 391 -8.60 0.91 18.43
N GLU A 392 -8.76 -0.24 19.06
CA GLU A 392 -8.22 -0.50 20.39
C GLU A 392 -7.22 -1.66 20.34
N ALA A 393 -6.17 -1.56 21.14
CA ALA A 393 -5.12 -2.58 21.27
C ALA A 393 -5.15 -3.25 22.64
N ASN A 394 -4.75 -4.52 22.64
CA ASN A 394 -4.46 -5.32 23.82
C ASN A 394 -3.11 -6.01 23.63
N ALA A 395 -2.39 -6.24 24.74
CA ALA A 395 -1.16 -7.01 24.73
C ALA A 395 -1.21 -8.15 25.75
N GLU A 396 -0.73 -9.32 25.35
CA GLU A 396 -0.66 -10.54 26.15
C GLU A 396 0.69 -11.26 25.88
N ILE A 397 1.16 -12.07 26.84
CA ILE A 397 2.29 -12.98 26.64
C ILE A 397 1.83 -14.42 26.87
N HIS A 398 1.98 -15.27 25.85
CA HIS A 398 1.55 -16.67 25.88
C HIS A 398 2.75 -17.61 25.79
N GLY A 399 2.72 -18.75 26.48
CA GLY A 399 3.71 -19.81 26.32
C GLY A 399 4.25 -20.36 27.63
N SER A 400 5.20 -21.28 27.53
CA SER A 400 5.80 -21.92 28.70
C SER A 400 7.24 -22.33 28.45
N ASP A 401 7.96 -22.53 29.57
CA ASP A 401 9.33 -23.04 29.66
C ASP A 401 10.34 -22.39 28.70
N TRP A 402 10.35 -22.81 27.44
CA TRP A 402 11.36 -22.45 26.43
C TRP A 402 10.80 -21.72 25.20
N PHE A 403 9.48 -21.54 25.10
CA PHE A 403 8.84 -20.93 23.94
C PHE A 403 7.72 -19.97 24.36
N TRP A 404 7.88 -18.70 24.00
CA TRP A 404 6.98 -17.61 24.39
C TRP A 404 6.58 -16.82 23.14
N HIS A 405 5.40 -16.25 23.18
CA HIS A 405 4.86 -15.36 22.17
C HIS A 405 4.42 -14.07 22.84
N GLN A 406 4.84 -12.94 22.26
CA GLN A 406 4.17 -11.67 22.47
C GLN A 406 3.00 -11.58 21.49
N VAL A 407 1.84 -11.22 22.03
CA VAL A 407 0.57 -11.18 21.29
C VAL A 407 0.04 -9.75 21.35
N LEU A 408 -0.12 -9.14 20.18
CA LEU A 408 -0.84 -7.88 20.03
C LEU A 408 -2.20 -8.19 19.39
N LEU A 409 -3.28 -7.75 20.04
CA LEU A 409 -4.63 -7.88 19.53
C LEU A 409 -5.18 -6.50 19.24
N PHE A 410 -5.78 -6.34 18.08
CA PHE A 410 -6.36 -5.09 17.63
C PHE A 410 -7.82 -5.33 17.31
N LYS A 411 -8.67 -4.37 17.67
CA LYS A 411 -10.08 -4.40 17.31
C LYS A 411 -10.44 -3.16 16.53
N ASN A 412 -11.06 -3.37 15.38
CA ASN A 412 -11.64 -2.29 14.61
C ASN A 412 -12.84 -1.69 15.38
N THR A 413 -12.71 -0.45 15.83
CA THR A 413 -13.80 0.28 16.52
C THR A 413 -14.58 1.20 15.58
N SER A 414 -14.17 1.29 14.31
CA SER A 414 -14.84 2.05 13.26
C SER A 414 -16.17 1.39 12.86
N PRO A 415 -17.14 2.18 12.38
CA PRO A 415 -18.34 1.65 11.75
C PRO A 415 -18.10 1.05 10.35
N VAL A 416 -16.88 1.10 9.80
CA VAL A 416 -16.51 0.55 8.49
C VAL A 416 -15.27 -0.37 8.58
N PRO A 417 -15.11 -1.32 7.65
CA PRO A 417 -13.98 -2.26 7.64
C PRO A 417 -12.65 -1.58 7.25
N TYR A 418 -11.55 -2.24 7.60
CA TYR A 418 -10.18 -1.91 7.17
C TYR A 418 -9.60 -3.01 6.30
N HIS A 419 -8.95 -2.63 5.21
CA HIS A 419 -8.04 -3.49 4.49
C HIS A 419 -6.71 -3.59 5.23
N LEU A 420 -6.20 -4.80 5.44
CA LEU A 420 -5.02 -5.08 6.28
C LEU A 420 -3.77 -5.48 5.49
N ASP A 421 -3.86 -5.72 4.19
CA ASP A 421 -2.64 -5.97 3.40
C ASP A 421 -1.77 -4.72 3.40
N GLY A 422 -0.47 -4.88 3.58
CA GLY A 422 0.45 -3.74 3.64
C GLY A 422 0.44 -3.00 4.98
N ALA A 423 -0.45 -3.33 5.91
CA ALA A 423 -0.47 -2.74 7.24
C ALA A 423 0.87 -2.97 7.95
N VAL A 424 1.43 -1.89 8.51
CA VAL A 424 2.69 -1.91 9.27
C VAL A 424 2.39 -1.69 10.75
N ILE A 425 2.95 -2.54 11.60
CA ILE A 425 2.80 -2.51 13.05
C ILE A 425 4.19 -2.44 13.66
N TRP A 426 4.44 -1.47 14.55
CA TRP A 426 5.71 -1.40 15.30
C TRP A 426 5.48 -1.19 16.79
N TRP A 427 6.41 -1.68 17.62
CA TRP A 427 6.32 -1.61 19.09
C TRP A 427 7.66 -1.96 19.77
N LEU A 428 7.75 -1.75 21.09
CA LEU A 428 8.80 -2.30 21.95
C LEU A 428 8.36 -3.60 22.62
N GLY A 429 9.22 -4.62 22.58
CA GLY A 429 8.94 -5.91 23.21
C GLY A 429 10.18 -6.61 23.77
N PRO A 430 10.02 -7.73 24.49
CA PRO A 430 11.13 -8.56 24.92
C PRO A 430 11.98 -9.04 23.73
N ALA A 431 13.31 -8.99 23.85
CA ALA A 431 14.20 -9.37 22.76
C ALA A 431 14.11 -10.87 22.41
N ASN A 432 14.13 -11.15 21.11
CA ASN A 432 14.12 -12.48 20.53
C ASN A 432 15.49 -12.87 19.93
N PHE A 433 16.35 -11.88 19.63
CA PHE A 433 17.69 -12.06 19.09
C PHE A 433 17.69 -12.80 17.74
N GLY A 434 16.69 -12.55 16.90
CA GLY A 434 16.50 -13.15 15.59
C GLY A 434 16.18 -14.65 15.59
N LYS A 435 15.89 -15.24 16.75
CA LYS A 435 15.64 -16.70 16.84
C LYS A 435 14.20 -17.01 16.50
N THR A 436 13.92 -17.98 15.63
CA THR A 436 12.53 -18.44 15.41
C THR A 436 11.57 -17.32 15.01
N MET A 437 12.03 -16.29 14.28
CA MET A 437 11.18 -15.16 13.83
C MET A 437 10.04 -15.62 12.91
N SER A 438 10.20 -16.76 12.25
CA SER A 438 9.16 -17.48 11.52
C SER A 438 8.01 -17.97 12.42
N ALA A 439 8.24 -18.13 13.72
CA ALA A 439 7.23 -18.59 14.66
C ALA A 439 6.38 -17.46 15.23
N GLY A 440 5.10 -17.77 15.46
CA GLY A 440 4.04 -16.80 15.64
C GLY A 440 3.12 -16.78 14.40
N ALA A 441 1.95 -16.16 14.52
CA ALA A 441 0.93 -16.12 13.49
C ALA A 441 0.28 -14.74 13.37
N TYR A 442 -0.31 -14.48 12.21
CA TYR A 442 -1.45 -13.57 12.13
C TYR A 442 -2.76 -14.37 12.29
N ASN A 443 -3.70 -13.87 13.11
CA ASN A 443 -5.03 -14.47 13.25
C ASN A 443 -6.16 -13.45 13.07
N ASN A 444 -7.23 -13.89 12.40
CA ASN A 444 -8.49 -13.19 12.23
C ASN A 444 -9.60 -14.25 12.09
N GLU A 445 -10.48 -14.31 13.08
CA GLU A 445 -11.50 -15.36 13.20
C GLU A 445 -12.67 -15.17 12.25
N GLN A 446 -12.73 -14.02 11.60
CA GLN A 446 -13.72 -13.76 10.57
C GLN A 446 -13.28 -14.34 9.22
N ARG A 447 -12.43 -15.37 9.23
CA ARG A 447 -12.08 -16.19 8.07
C ARG A 447 -12.76 -17.56 8.17
N PRO A 448 -12.93 -18.31 7.04
CA PRO A 448 -13.46 -19.66 7.08
C PRO A 448 -12.67 -20.60 8.00
N ARG A 449 -11.36 -20.34 8.16
CA ARG A 449 -10.45 -20.96 9.14
C ARG A 449 -9.37 -19.95 9.58
N PRO A 450 -8.88 -20.01 10.83
CA PRO A 450 -7.68 -19.30 11.26
C PRO A 450 -6.52 -19.66 10.32
N GLY A 451 -5.78 -18.66 9.85
CA GLY A 451 -4.62 -18.86 8.97
C GLY A 451 -4.92 -19.25 7.52
N TYR A 452 -6.17 -19.21 7.05
CA TYR A 452 -6.46 -19.39 5.61
C TYR A 452 -5.86 -18.22 4.79
N GLY A 453 -5.14 -18.55 3.72
CA GLY A 453 -4.48 -17.58 2.82
C GLY A 453 -3.09 -17.09 3.25
N HIS A 454 -2.30 -17.95 3.92
CA HIS A 454 -0.87 -17.73 4.24
C HIS A 454 -0.45 -16.26 4.38
N PRO A 455 -0.89 -15.54 5.43
CA PRO A 455 -0.37 -14.21 5.70
C PRO A 455 1.12 -14.33 6.03
N GLN A 456 1.97 -14.01 5.08
CA GLN A 456 3.37 -13.86 5.39
C GLN A 456 3.58 -12.51 6.07
N ARG A 457 4.76 -12.34 6.67
CA ARG A 457 5.09 -11.15 7.42
C ARG A 457 6.46 -10.67 6.97
N ASP A 458 6.59 -9.40 6.62
CA ASP A 458 7.92 -8.78 6.63
C ASP A 458 8.21 -8.35 8.06
N ILE A 459 9.34 -8.76 8.64
CA ILE A 459 9.65 -8.47 10.04
C ILE A 459 11.07 -7.94 10.19
N ILE A 460 11.22 -6.91 11.03
CA ILE A 460 12.51 -6.51 11.59
C ILE A 460 12.48 -6.62 13.10
N GLU A 461 13.64 -6.97 13.66
CA GLU A 461 13.94 -6.89 15.07
C GLU A 461 15.28 -6.16 15.23
N ILE A 462 15.29 -5.09 16.03
CA ILE A 462 16.49 -4.35 16.42
C ILE A 462 16.62 -4.49 17.94
N THR A 463 17.61 -5.28 18.39
CA THR A 463 17.91 -5.42 19.82
C THR A 463 18.48 -4.11 20.36
N LEU A 464 17.98 -3.66 21.51
CA LEU A 464 18.37 -2.37 22.09
C LEU A 464 19.49 -2.51 23.11
N GLU A 465 20.53 -1.69 22.97
CA GLU A 465 21.44 -1.41 24.08
C GLU A 465 20.76 -0.46 25.09
N ASP A 466 21.17 -0.48 26.36
CA ASP A 466 20.62 0.38 27.44
C ASP A 466 20.46 1.85 27.05
N LYS A 467 21.37 2.39 26.23
CA LYS A 467 21.36 3.79 25.79
C LYS A 467 20.28 4.12 24.74
N HIS A 468 19.70 3.10 24.11
CA HIS A 468 18.68 3.21 23.07
C HIS A 468 17.28 2.85 23.58
N VAL A 469 17.16 2.29 24.79
CA VAL A 469 15.87 2.08 25.47
C VAL A 469 15.30 3.46 25.86
N PRO A 470 14.03 3.77 25.52
CA PRO A 470 13.41 5.03 25.95
C PRO A 470 13.41 5.17 27.48
N GLU A 471 13.56 6.40 27.96
CA GLU A 471 13.74 6.68 29.40
C GLU A 471 12.60 6.12 30.26
N ASP A 472 11.36 6.19 29.75
CA ASP A 472 10.17 5.69 30.44
C ASP A 472 10.16 4.17 30.64
N TYR A 473 10.98 3.42 29.89
CA TYR A 473 11.05 1.96 29.92
C TYR A 473 12.42 1.44 30.37
N ALA A 474 13.32 2.33 30.80
CA ALA A 474 14.66 1.98 31.28
C ALA A 474 14.65 1.12 32.57
N ASP A 475 13.50 0.97 33.23
CA ASP A 475 13.32 0.16 34.44
C ASP A 475 12.95 -1.31 34.19
N ILE A 476 12.52 -1.67 32.97
CA ILE A 476 11.94 -2.99 32.65
C ILE A 476 13.01 -4.09 32.61
N ASP A 477 13.94 -4.01 31.65
CA ASP A 477 15.17 -4.80 31.51
C ASP A 477 15.94 -4.24 30.30
N SER A 478 17.25 -4.49 30.23
CA SER A 478 18.09 -4.19 29.06
C SER A 478 17.79 -5.06 27.84
N THR A 479 17.16 -6.23 27.99
CA THR A 479 16.90 -7.15 26.87
C THR A 479 15.57 -6.84 26.17
N LEU A 480 15.44 -5.65 25.62
CA LEU A 480 14.32 -5.22 24.79
C LEU A 480 14.75 -5.13 23.33
N SER A 481 13.78 -5.29 22.43
CA SER A 481 13.94 -5.04 21.00
C SER A 481 12.85 -4.11 20.51
N ALA A 482 13.20 -3.29 19.52
CA ALA A 482 12.24 -2.64 18.65
C ALA A 482 11.81 -3.63 17.56
N TYR A 483 10.51 -3.77 17.36
CA TYR A 483 9.92 -4.63 16.34
C TYR A 483 9.14 -3.79 15.34
N ALA A 484 9.17 -4.22 14.07
CA ALA A 484 8.13 -3.86 13.12
C ALA A 484 7.74 -5.07 12.27
N VAL A 485 6.46 -5.17 11.96
CA VAL A 485 5.85 -6.24 11.16
C VAL A 485 4.96 -5.60 10.09
N ARG A 486 5.12 -6.02 8.85
CA ARG A 486 4.18 -5.73 7.77
C ARG A 486 3.42 -6.99 7.40
N LEU A 487 2.10 -6.87 7.24
CA LEU A 487 1.26 -7.98 6.78
C LEU A 487 1.34 -8.09 5.25
N ALA A 488 1.73 -9.27 4.76
CA ALA A 488 1.90 -9.54 3.34
C ALA A 488 1.07 -10.77 2.93
N TYR A 489 -0.12 -10.54 2.38
CA TYR A 489 -1.00 -11.63 1.99
C TYR A 489 -0.67 -12.18 0.60
N HIS A 490 -0.82 -13.49 0.42
CA HIS A 490 -0.86 -14.11 -0.90
C HIS A 490 -1.95 -15.18 -0.97
N ASP A 491 -2.51 -15.37 -2.16
CA ASP A 491 -3.54 -16.39 -2.43
C ASP A 491 -4.80 -16.27 -1.52
N SER A 492 -5.06 -15.10 -0.93
CA SER A 492 -6.22 -14.84 -0.05
C SER A 492 -7.16 -13.78 -0.64
N PRO A 493 -8.49 -13.90 -0.55
CA PRO A 493 -9.40 -12.84 -1.01
C PRO A 493 -9.43 -11.63 -0.11
N TYR A 494 -9.76 -10.47 -0.68
CA TYR A 494 -9.88 -9.19 0.02
C TYR A 494 -10.78 -9.28 1.25
N ASN A 495 -11.92 -9.94 1.10
CA ASN A 495 -12.87 -10.14 2.20
C ASN A 495 -12.31 -10.97 3.37
N MET A 496 -11.17 -11.65 3.18
CA MET A 496 -10.40 -12.32 4.22
C MET A 496 -9.22 -11.48 4.72
N ARG A 497 -8.69 -10.54 3.95
CA ARG A 497 -7.65 -9.56 4.34
C ARG A 497 -8.23 -8.34 5.09
N THR A 498 -9.41 -8.46 5.67
CA THR A 498 -10.20 -7.34 6.18
C THR A 498 -10.44 -7.44 7.69
N ALA A 499 -10.24 -6.34 8.43
CA ALA A 499 -10.74 -6.18 9.79
C ALA A 499 -12.13 -5.54 9.76
N TYR A 500 -13.17 -6.31 10.09
CA TYR A 500 -14.54 -5.81 10.08
C TYR A 500 -14.90 -5.06 11.38
N PRO A 501 -15.92 -4.19 11.37
CA PRO A 501 -16.36 -3.46 12.56
C PRO A 501 -16.63 -4.34 13.78
N GLY A 502 -16.05 -3.95 14.90
CA GLY A 502 -16.15 -4.64 16.19
C GLY A 502 -15.30 -5.91 16.29
N GLN A 503 -14.60 -6.32 15.23
CA GLN A 503 -13.90 -7.60 15.17
C GLN A 503 -12.42 -7.48 15.55
N TYR A 504 -11.88 -8.55 16.12
CA TYR A 504 -10.46 -8.65 16.47
C TYR A 504 -9.64 -9.28 15.34
N TRP A 505 -8.43 -8.74 15.16
CA TRP A 505 -7.32 -9.42 14.50
C TRP A 505 -6.10 -9.35 15.42
N SER A 506 -5.13 -10.21 15.20
CA SER A 506 -3.96 -10.28 16.09
C SER A 506 -2.70 -10.69 15.35
N ILE A 507 -1.57 -10.28 15.90
CA ILE A 507 -0.25 -10.77 15.53
C ILE A 507 0.39 -11.42 16.75
N GLU A 508 1.07 -12.54 16.52
CA GLU A 508 1.91 -13.23 17.48
C GLU A 508 3.32 -13.24 16.93
N VAL A 509 4.28 -12.86 17.76
CA VAL A 509 5.71 -12.93 17.44
C VAL A 509 6.40 -13.72 18.54
N SER A 510 7.23 -14.68 18.16
CA SER A 510 8.00 -15.46 19.13
C SER A 510 9.00 -14.61 19.91
N VAL A 511 9.40 -15.13 21.06
CA VAL A 511 10.41 -14.54 21.93
C VAL A 511 11.45 -15.61 22.27
N GLY A 512 12.72 -15.22 22.15
CA GLY A 512 13.83 -16.16 21.95
C GLY A 512 14.52 -16.65 23.22
N GLU A 513 14.09 -16.17 24.39
CA GLU A 513 14.60 -16.62 25.68
C GLU A 513 13.47 -16.90 26.69
N PRO A 514 13.67 -17.84 27.64
CA PRO A 514 12.75 -18.07 28.75
C PRO A 514 12.51 -16.79 29.56
N LEU A 515 11.27 -16.31 29.56
CA LEU A 515 10.92 -15.06 30.25
C LEU A 515 10.80 -15.22 31.77
N THR A 516 10.62 -16.45 32.26
CA THR A 516 10.35 -16.80 33.66
C THR A 516 11.35 -16.23 34.66
N ASN A 517 12.63 -16.10 34.28
CA ASN A 517 13.68 -15.59 35.17
C ASN A 517 13.94 -14.08 35.02
N LYS A 518 13.45 -13.45 33.95
CA LYS A 518 13.62 -12.01 33.69
C LYS A 518 12.47 -11.22 34.31
N PHE A 519 11.24 -11.68 34.06
CA PHE A 519 10.00 -11.05 34.51
C PHE A 519 9.34 -11.92 35.60
N ASP A 520 10.08 -12.14 36.69
CA ASP A 520 9.76 -13.09 37.75
C ASP A 520 8.60 -12.65 38.67
N THR A 521 8.34 -11.34 38.76
CA THR A 521 7.26 -10.75 39.57
C THR A 521 6.08 -10.28 38.72
N PRO A 522 4.83 -10.35 39.22
CA PRO A 522 3.67 -9.77 38.55
C PRO A 522 3.84 -8.32 38.10
N GLU A 523 4.47 -7.49 38.94
CA GLU A 523 4.66 -6.06 38.66
C GLU A 523 5.55 -5.83 37.42
N LYS A 524 6.61 -6.64 37.27
CA LYS A 524 7.47 -6.61 36.08
C LYS A 524 6.73 -7.09 34.83
N ARG A 525 5.96 -8.17 34.94
CA ARG A 525 5.17 -8.71 33.81
C ARG A 525 4.12 -7.71 33.34
N GLN A 526 3.42 -7.08 34.28
CA GLN A 526 2.46 -6.01 33.98
C GLN A 526 3.14 -4.86 33.25
N ARG A 527 4.32 -4.41 33.71
CA ARG A 527 5.06 -3.34 33.07
C ARG A 527 5.46 -3.68 31.62
N VAL A 528 5.78 -4.93 31.33
CA VAL A 528 6.09 -5.41 29.97
C VAL A 528 4.87 -5.34 29.06
N VAL A 529 3.72 -5.88 29.47
CA VAL A 529 2.51 -5.85 28.62
C VAL A 529 1.99 -4.43 28.44
N ASP A 530 2.10 -3.57 29.46
CA ASP A 530 1.76 -2.15 29.36
C ASP A 530 2.66 -1.45 28.32
N MET A 531 3.98 -1.67 28.37
CA MET A 531 4.92 -1.12 27.37
C MET A 531 4.57 -1.57 25.94
N ILE A 532 4.31 -2.87 25.73
CA ILE A 532 3.96 -3.39 24.40
C ILE A 532 2.72 -2.66 23.86
N ALA A 533 1.67 -2.52 24.67
CA ALA A 533 0.46 -1.84 24.24
C ALA A 533 0.66 -0.32 24.06
N GLU A 534 1.38 0.34 24.96
CA GLU A 534 1.60 1.79 24.94
C GLU A 534 2.49 2.26 23.79
N THR A 535 3.47 1.45 23.39
CA THR A 535 4.43 1.80 22.32
C THR A 535 4.00 1.33 20.94
N ALA A 536 2.90 0.58 20.86
CA ALA A 536 2.41 0.07 19.60
C ALA A 536 1.90 1.21 18.71
N HIS A 537 2.15 1.07 17.42
CA HIS A 537 1.49 1.83 16.38
C HIS A 537 0.97 0.90 15.28
N VAL A 538 -0.16 1.25 14.66
CA VAL A 538 -0.67 0.59 13.46
C VAL A 538 -0.87 1.61 12.34
N GLU A 539 -0.09 1.45 11.28
CA GLU A 539 -0.19 2.21 10.04
C GLU A 539 -0.90 1.36 8.98
N LEU A 540 -2.15 1.72 8.66
CA LEU A 540 -2.88 1.14 7.54
C LEU A 540 -2.64 1.98 6.28
N GLU A 541 -2.62 1.38 5.10
CA GLU A 541 -2.49 2.18 3.87
C GLU A 541 -3.67 3.14 3.71
N THR A 542 -3.42 4.41 3.41
CA THR A 542 -4.49 5.38 3.11
C THR A 542 -4.97 5.26 1.67
N ASP A 543 -4.02 5.12 0.75
CA ASP A 543 -4.24 5.22 -0.71
C ASP A 543 -3.76 3.96 -1.45
N MET A 544 -3.74 2.80 -0.77
CA MET A 544 -3.23 1.52 -1.29
C MET A 544 -1.79 1.61 -1.85
N ASP A 545 -1.01 2.55 -1.31
CA ASP A 545 0.35 2.91 -1.71
C ASP A 545 1.42 1.98 -1.15
N LEU A 546 1.02 0.82 -0.60
CA LEU A 546 1.92 -0.19 -0.06
C LEU A 546 2.61 0.26 1.24
N ASN A 547 2.33 1.46 1.77
CA ASN A 547 3.12 2.10 2.83
C ASN A 547 4.62 2.10 2.47
N ASP A 548 4.95 2.24 1.18
CA ASP A 548 6.33 2.05 0.69
C ASP A 548 7.32 3.03 1.33
N ASP A 549 6.88 4.25 1.65
CA ASP A 549 7.69 5.26 2.33
C ASP A 549 8.08 4.83 3.76
N VAL A 550 7.13 4.27 4.53
CA VAL A 550 7.36 3.71 5.87
C VAL A 550 8.26 2.48 5.78
N VAL A 551 7.97 1.58 4.85
CA VAL A 551 8.73 0.35 4.63
C VAL A 551 10.18 0.66 4.26
N ASP A 552 10.39 1.63 3.38
CA ASP A 552 11.71 2.11 2.97
C ASP A 552 12.45 2.79 4.12
N ALA A 553 11.76 3.63 4.91
CA ALA A 553 12.36 4.38 6.02
C ALA A 553 12.91 3.47 7.13
N ILE A 554 12.25 2.35 7.40
CA ILE A 554 12.65 1.40 8.48
C ILE A 554 13.31 0.12 7.94
N GLU A 555 13.47 0.00 6.62
CA GLU A 555 14.07 -1.16 5.94
C GLU A 555 13.32 -2.49 6.11
N LEU A 556 11.98 -2.46 6.11
CA LEU A 556 11.10 -3.61 6.41
C LEU A 556 10.89 -4.56 5.21
N TYR A 557 11.94 -5.26 4.79
CA TYR A 557 11.89 -6.14 3.59
C TYR A 557 12.19 -7.62 3.83
N ASN A 558 12.36 -8.01 5.10
CA ASN A 558 12.74 -9.38 5.45
C ASN A 558 11.49 -10.23 5.64
N ARG A 559 11.15 -11.00 4.62
CA ARG A 559 9.98 -11.87 4.64
C ARG A 559 10.20 -13.06 5.57
N VAL A 560 9.17 -13.45 6.30
CA VAL A 560 9.10 -14.75 6.98
C VAL A 560 7.76 -15.42 6.71
N GLY A 561 7.78 -16.75 6.71
CA GLY A 561 6.57 -17.56 6.64
C GLY A 561 5.70 -17.38 7.88
N ASN A 562 4.46 -17.88 7.78
CA ASN A 562 3.53 -18.04 8.89
C ASN A 562 3.67 -19.40 9.57
#